data_AF-A0A353PBF8-F1
#
_entry.id   AF-A0A353PBF8-F1
#
_cell.length_a   1.000
_cell.length_b   1.000
_cell.length_c   1.000
_cell.angle_alpha   90.00
_cell.angle_beta   90.00
_cell.angle_gamma   90.00
#
_symmetry.space_group_name_H-M   'P 1'
#
loop_
_entity.id
_entity.type
_entity.pdbx_description
1 polymer ?
#
loop_
_entity_poly.entity_id
_entity_poly.type
_entity_poly.pdbx_seq_one_letter_code
_entity_poly.pdbx_strand_id
1 'polypeptide(L)' 'NCLIGANTLITENKTIPDGSMVMGSPGKVVRPLTPPEIQMLALSAQHYVHNAKRYRAELVIQDAPLSG' A
#
# COMPACT_ATOMS: atom_id res chain seq x y z
N ASN A 1 3.36 -2.41 -12.44
CA ASN A 1 2.66 -2.69 -11.16
C ASN A 1 3.32 -3.86 -10.46
N CYS A 2 3.82 -3.71 -9.24
CA CYS A 2 4.34 -4.82 -8.43
C CYS A 2 3.73 -4.78 -7.02
N LEU A 3 3.65 -5.91 -6.35
CA LEU A 3 3.19 -6.01 -4.97
C LEU A 3 4.25 -6.68 -4.10
N ILE A 4 4.72 -5.94 -3.11
CA ILE A 4 5.64 -6.42 -2.08
C ILE A 4 4.80 -6.79 -0.86
N GLY A 5 4.85 -8.04 -0.44
CA GLY A 5 4.11 -8.52 0.70
C GLY A 5 4.60 -7.89 2.01
N ALA A 6 3.71 -7.88 3.01
CA ALA A 6 4.07 -7.46 4.35
C ALA A 6 5.28 -8.24 4.88
N ASN A 7 6.14 -7.56 5.64
CA ASN A 7 7.36 -8.14 6.23
C ASN A 7 8.34 -8.73 5.19
N THR A 8 8.41 -8.15 3.99
CA THR A 8 9.35 -8.55 2.95
C THR A 8 10.62 -7.70 2.99
N LEU A 9 11.79 -8.33 2.98
CA LEU A 9 13.10 -7.64 2.90
C LEU A 9 13.65 -7.72 1.48
N ILE A 10 13.71 -6.59 0.78
CA ILE A 10 14.37 -6.51 -0.52
C ILE A 10 15.84 -6.18 -0.29
N THR A 11 16.73 -7.06 -0.74
CA THR A 11 18.18 -6.83 -0.67
C THR A 11 18.62 -5.76 -1.67
N GLU A 12 19.78 -5.15 -1.42
CA GLU A 12 20.35 -4.14 -2.31
C GLU A 12 20.50 -4.62 -3.76
N ASN A 13 20.46 -3.68 -4.70
CA ASN A 13 20.61 -3.90 -6.14
C ASN A 13 19.58 -4.84 -6.78
N LYS A 14 18.50 -5.18 -6.08
CA LYS A 14 17.47 -6.10 -6.59
C LYS A 14 16.48 -5.35 -7.49
N THR A 15 16.40 -5.78 -8.75
CA THR A 15 15.35 -5.33 -9.68
C THR A 15 14.17 -6.31 -9.65
N ILE A 16 12.96 -5.78 -9.44
CA ILE A 16 11.73 -6.59 -9.43
C ILE A 16 11.02 -6.40 -10.77
N PRO A 17 10.70 -7.48 -11.50
CA PRO A 17 9.95 -7.37 -12.75
C PRO A 17 8.54 -6.81 -12.51
N ASP A 18 8.02 -6.10 -13.51
CA ASP A 18 6.62 -5.69 -13.51
C ASP A 18 5.67 -6.88 -13.40
N GLY A 19 4.51 -6.64 -12.77
CA GLY A 19 3.50 -7.66 -12.52
C GLY A 19 3.92 -8.69 -11.48
N SER A 20 4.94 -8.46 -10.65
CA SER A 20 5.42 -9.44 -9.68
C SER A 20 4.74 -9.36 -8.31
N MET A 21 4.44 -10.52 -7.71
CA MET A 21 4.23 -10.69 -6.27
C MET A 21 5.55 -11.11 -5.62
N VAL A 22 5.98 -10.37 -4.60
CA VAL A 22 7.25 -10.61 -3.88
C VAL A 22 6.99 -10.85 -2.40
N MET A 23 7.58 -11.90 -1.83
CA MET A 23 7.37 -12.27 -0.43
C MET A 23 8.68 -12.70 0.26
N GLY A 24 8.76 -12.48 1.57
CA GLY A 24 9.76 -13.10 2.46
C GLY A 24 10.99 -12.25 2.77
N SER A 25 11.89 -12.79 3.58
CA SER A 25 13.17 -12.17 3.95
C SER A 25 14.28 -13.23 3.87
N PRO A 26 15.14 -13.21 2.84
CA PRO A 26 15.18 -12.26 1.73
C PRO A 26 14.01 -12.47 0.74
N GLY A 27 13.49 -11.36 0.21
CA GLY A 27 12.29 -11.33 -0.62
C GLY A 27 12.51 -11.94 -2.00
N LYS A 28 11.62 -12.82 -2.44
CA LYS A 28 11.67 -13.53 -3.73
C LYS A 28 10.40 -13.28 -4.53
N VAL A 29 10.51 -13.25 -5.87
CA VAL A 29 9.33 -13.27 -6.74
C VAL A 29 8.72 -14.66 -6.62
N VAL A 30 7.48 -14.73 -6.13
CA VAL A 30 6.80 -16.01 -5.89
C VAL A 30 5.84 -16.39 -7.01
N ARG A 31 5.27 -15.39 -7.70
CA ARG A 31 4.39 -15.56 -8.87
C ARG A 31 4.10 -14.22 -9.55
N PRO A 32 3.54 -14.22 -10.76
CA PRO A 32 2.88 -13.05 -11.33
C PRO A 32 1.64 -12.64 -10.52
N LEU A 33 1.31 -11.34 -10.60
CA LEU A 33 0.03 -10.80 -10.18
C LEU A 33 -1.04 -11.21 -11.17
N THR A 34 -2.22 -11.49 -10.62
CA THR A 34 -3.42 -11.73 -11.40
C THR A 34 -4.01 -10.40 -11.91
N PRO A 35 -4.80 -10.41 -13.00
CA PRO A 35 -5.47 -9.20 -13.47
C PRO A 35 -6.34 -8.51 -12.40
N PRO A 36 -7.10 -9.23 -11.54
CA PRO A 36 -7.83 -8.63 -10.44
C PRO A 36 -6.92 -7.94 -9.40
N GLU A 37 -5.78 -8.54 -9.04
CA GLU A 37 -4.83 -7.92 -8.10
C GLU A 37 -4.27 -6.60 -8.66
N ILE A 38 -3.96 -6.55 -9.95
CA ILE A 38 -3.49 -5.32 -10.63
C ILE A 38 -4.56 -4.23 -10.58
N GLN A 39 -5.83 -4.57 -10.82
CA GLN A 39 -6.94 -3.62 -10.73
C GLN A 39 -7.14 -3.12 -9.29
N MET A 40 -7.04 -4.02 -8.31
CA MET A 40 -7.15 -3.68 -6.89
C MET A 40 -6.07 -2.69 -6.43
N LEU A 41 -4.85 -2.75 -6.96
CA LEU A 41 -3.82 -1.75 -6.67
C LEU A 41 -4.24 -0.35 -7.12
N ALA A 42 -4.81 -0.23 -8.33
CA ALA A 42 -5.30 1.06 -8.84
C ALA A 42 -6.49 1.59 -8.02
N LEU A 43 -7.45 0.73 -7.69
CA LEU A 43 -8.60 1.08 -6.86
C LEU A 43 -8.17 1.49 -5.44
N SER A 44 -7.19 0.81 -4.86
CA SER A 44 -6.67 1.14 -3.52
C SER A 44 -6.03 2.52 -3.51
N ALA A 45 -5.23 2.86 -4.53
CA ALA A 45 -4.66 4.19 -4.66
C ALA A 45 -5.74 5.28 -4.79
N GLN A 46 -6.79 5.04 -5.61
CA GLN A 46 -7.93 5.95 -5.73
C GLN A 46 -8.65 6.14 -4.39
N HIS A 47 -8.83 5.06 -3.62
CA HIS A 47 -9.46 5.11 -2.30
C HIS A 47 -8.65 5.98 -1.33
N TYR A 48 -7.32 5.89 -1.32
CA TYR A 48 -6.48 6.78 -0.50
C TYR A 48 -6.61 8.25 -0.92
N VAL A 49 -6.64 8.54 -2.23
CA VAL A 49 -6.86 9.92 -2.73
C VAL A 49 -8.23 10.45 -2.30
N HIS A 50 -9.28 9.62 -2.39
CA HIS A 50 -10.62 9.99 -1.93
C HIS A 50 -10.64 10.26 -0.42
N ASN A 51 -10.06 9.36 0.37
CA ASN A 51 -9.97 9.53 1.82
C ASN A 51 -9.18 10.77 2.21
N ALA A 52 -8.07 11.07 1.52
CA ALA A 52 -7.30 12.30 1.75
C ALA A 52 -8.15 13.56 1.50
N LYS A 53 -8.93 13.60 0.42
CA LYS A 53 -9.87 14.71 0.14
C LYS A 53 -10.93 14.83 1.22
N ARG A 54 -11.55 13.70 1.60
CA ARG A 54 -12.60 13.63 2.62
C ARG A 54 -12.08 14.10 3.97
N TYR A 55 -10.97 13.54 4.44
CA TYR A 55 -10.36 13.91 5.72
C TYR A 55 -9.89 15.36 5.74
N ARG A 56 -9.35 15.89 4.64
CA ARG A 56 -9.00 17.31 4.56
C ARG A 56 -10.22 18.22 4.76
N ALA A 57 -11.40 17.80 4.31
CA ALA A 57 -12.63 18.57 4.42
C ALA A 57 -13.34 18.38 5.77
N GLU A 58 -13.28 17.16 6.33
CA GLU A 58 -14.15 16.74 7.44
C GLU A 58 -13.42 16.55 8.77
N LEU A 59 -12.09 16.45 8.80
CA LEU A 59 -11.37 16.28 10.07
C LEU A 59 -11.47 17.54 10.91
N VAL A 60 -11.94 17.35 12.14
CA VAL A 60 -11.98 18.38 13.18
C VAL A 60 -11.06 17.95 14.32
N ILE A 61 -10.50 18.92 15.02
CA ILE A 61 -9.75 18.66 16.26
C ILE A 61 -10.76 18.09 17.27
N GLN A 62 -10.43 16.95 17.85
CA GLN A 62 -11.17 16.42 18.98
C GLN A 62 -10.63 17.13 20.23
N ASP A 63 -11.50 17.81 20.97
CA ASP A 63 -11.16 18.78 22.01
C ASP A 63 -10.08 18.31 23.00
N ALA A 64 -9.01 19.10 23.12
CA ALA A 64 -8.17 19.18 24.31
C ALA A 64 -8.65 20.39 25.14
N PRO A 65 -8.69 20.40 26.49
CA PRO A 65 -8.45 19.35 27.48
C PRO A 65 -9.74 18.83 28.15
N LEU A 66 -9.66 17.72 28.88
CA LEU A 66 -10.64 17.39 29.92
C LEU A 66 -10.56 18.46 31.01
N SER A 67 -11.49 19.41 30.99
CA SER A 67 -11.67 20.38 32.06
C SER A 67 -12.28 19.69 33.29
N GLY A 68 -11.50 19.62 34.37
CA GLY A 68 -11.97 19.57 35.76
C GLY A 68 -12.49 18.24 36.27
#